data_AF-A0A952PHX5-F1
#
_entry.id   AF-A0A952PHX5-F1
#
_cell.length_a   1.000
_cell.length_b   1.000
_cell.length_c   1.000
_cell.angle_alpha   90.00
_cell.angle_beta   90.00
_cell.angle_gamma   90.00
#
_symmetry.space_group_name_H-M   'P 1'
#
loop_
_entity.id
_entity.type
_entity.pdbx_description
1 polymer ?
#
loop_
_entity_poly.entity_id
_entity_poly.type
_entity_poly.pdbx_seq_one_letter_code
_entity_poly.pdbx_strand_id
1 'polypeptide(L)'
;METKDGWTLQRVLILVVVAALSVAIAFIPQERLENLQGYGYLGIFLLCLLANATIVLPTPAFLIVMAMGAHLSPLGLGLAAGSGAALGELSGYLAGYSGQAIIPDNPTSRRLTGWMENYGGLTIFLLAALPNPIFDLGGVAAGALKMPIWKFLAWCWPGKVIRMGFVALLGNGLLNLPNWLN
;
A
#
# COMPACT_ATOMS: atom_id res chain seq x y z
N MET A 1 -2.46 -6.77 -39.48
CA MET A 1 -3.14 -6.93 -38.18
C MET A 1 -2.05 -7.04 -37.12
N GLU A 2 -1.67 -5.90 -36.55
CA GLU A 2 -0.52 -5.76 -35.64
C GLU A 2 -0.88 -6.18 -34.20
N THR A 3 -0.08 -7.12 -33.69
CA THR A 3 0.34 -7.36 -32.30
C THR A 3 -0.54 -6.80 -31.17
N LYS A 4 -1.54 -7.59 -30.73
CA LYS A 4 -2.18 -7.41 -29.40
C LYS A 4 -1.64 -8.36 -28.32
N ASP A 5 -0.72 -9.25 -28.66
CA ASP A 5 -0.31 -10.37 -27.78
C ASP A 5 0.73 -10.01 -26.71
N GLY A 6 1.64 -9.06 -26.99
CA GLY A 6 2.69 -8.67 -26.04
C GLY A 6 2.12 -8.06 -24.75
N TRP A 7 1.01 -7.35 -24.85
CA TRP A 7 0.34 -6.73 -23.70
C TRP A 7 -0.35 -7.75 -22.78
N THR A 8 -0.88 -8.83 -23.33
CA THR A 8 -1.51 -9.91 -22.57
C THR A 8 -0.46 -10.75 -21.87
N LEU A 9 0.63 -11.10 -22.58
CA LEU A 9 1.74 -11.87 -22.00
C LEU A 9 2.42 -11.11 -20.87
N GLN A 10 2.69 -9.81 -21.03
CA GLN A 10 3.31 -8.99 -20.00
C GLN A 10 2.43 -8.91 -18.73
N ARG A 11 1.10 -8.80 -18.87
CA ARG A 11 0.15 -8.80 -17.74
C ARG A 11 0.13 -10.14 -17.02
N VAL A 12 0.10 -11.25 -17.76
CA VAL A 12 0.13 -12.60 -17.19
C VAL A 12 1.46 -12.83 -16.47
N LEU A 13 2.57 -12.40 -17.05
CA LEU A 13 3.89 -12.49 -16.43
C LEU A 13 3.95 -11.69 -15.13
N ILE A 14 3.44 -10.46 -15.12
CA ILE A 14 3.34 -9.62 -13.91
C ILE A 14 2.50 -10.32 -12.83
N LEU A 15 1.33 -10.88 -13.19
CA LEU A 15 0.46 -11.59 -12.25
C LEU A 15 1.11 -12.86 -11.68
N VAL A 16 1.81 -13.63 -12.50
CA VAL A 16 2.54 -14.83 -12.07
C VAL A 16 3.70 -14.45 -11.15
N VAL A 17 4.46 -13.41 -11.49
CA VAL A 17 5.54 -12.90 -10.64
C VAL A 17 5.00 -12.40 -9.31
N VAL A 18 3.92 -11.62 -9.30
CA VAL A 18 3.27 -11.14 -8.07
C VAL A 18 2.78 -12.31 -7.22
N ALA A 19 2.07 -13.28 -7.81
CA ALA A 19 1.58 -14.45 -7.09
C ALA A 19 2.71 -15.33 -6.54
N ALA A 20 3.76 -15.57 -7.33
CA ALA A 20 4.93 -16.33 -6.91
C ALA A 20 5.69 -15.62 -5.79
N LEU A 21 5.83 -14.28 -5.86
CA LEU A 21 6.41 -13.48 -4.79
C LEU A 21 5.55 -13.56 -3.52
N SER A 22 4.23 -13.36 -3.62
CA SER A 22 3.30 -13.46 -2.48
C SER A 22 3.39 -14.81 -1.78
N VAL A 23 3.44 -15.91 -2.55
CA VAL A 23 3.59 -17.27 -2.00
C VAL A 23 4.97 -17.46 -1.38
N ALA A 24 6.04 -17.06 -2.08
CA ALA A 24 7.40 -17.17 -1.55
C ALA A 24 7.57 -16.43 -0.21
N ILE A 25 6.96 -15.25 -0.09
CA ILE A 25 6.99 -14.42 1.12
C ILE A 25 6.20 -15.06 2.26
N ALA A 26 5.07 -15.72 1.97
CA ALA A 26 4.29 -16.43 2.99
C ALA A 26 5.09 -17.56 3.66
N PHE A 27 6.14 -18.08 3.00
CA PHE A 27 7.05 -19.09 3.55
C PHE A 27 8.31 -18.49 4.20
N ILE A 28 8.51 -17.17 4.19
CA ILE A 28 9.65 -16.52 4.84
C ILE A 28 9.33 -16.34 6.33
N PRO A 29 10.20 -16.83 7.25
CA PRO A 29 10.05 -16.58 8.68
C PRO A 29 10.04 -15.08 8.98
N GLN A 30 9.14 -14.62 9.86
CA GLN A 30 8.96 -13.20 10.20
C GLN A 30 10.29 -12.52 10.63
N GLU A 31 11.15 -13.24 11.33
CA GLU A 31 12.48 -12.77 11.75
C GLU A 31 13.38 -12.36 10.57
N ARG A 32 13.25 -13.00 9.40
CA ARG A 32 13.99 -12.61 8.19
C ARG A 32 13.42 -11.39 7.49
N LEU A 33 12.12 -11.12 7.66
CA LEU A 33 11.49 -9.88 7.18
C LEU A 33 11.89 -8.69 8.05
N GLU A 34 12.12 -8.90 9.35
CA GLU A 34 12.62 -7.85 10.25
C GLU A 34 14.05 -7.42 9.89
N ASN A 35 14.89 -8.35 9.41
CA ASN A 35 16.22 -8.04 8.87
C ASN A 35 16.18 -7.09 7.65
N LEU A 36 15.05 -6.97 6.94
CA LEU A 36 14.91 -5.99 5.85
C LEU A 36 15.05 -4.55 6.37
N GLN A 37 14.73 -4.26 7.63
CA GLN A 37 14.90 -2.92 8.21
C GLN A 37 16.37 -2.47 8.19
N GLY A 38 17.32 -3.41 8.26
CA GLY A 38 18.75 -3.15 8.14
C GLY A 38 19.21 -2.66 6.77
N TYR A 39 18.38 -2.79 5.72
CA TYR A 39 18.66 -2.31 4.36
C TYR A 39 18.24 -0.85 4.13
N GLY A 40 17.85 -0.12 5.17
CA GLY A 40 17.48 1.30 5.08
C GLY A 40 16.24 1.54 4.22
N TYR A 41 16.27 2.55 3.35
CA TYR A 41 15.10 2.93 2.54
C TYR A 41 14.59 1.81 1.61
N LEU A 42 15.50 1.03 1.00
CA LEU A 42 15.10 -0.07 0.10
C LEU A 42 14.40 -1.19 0.88
N GLY A 43 14.90 -1.50 2.07
CA GLY A 43 14.28 -2.45 2.97
C GLY A 43 12.86 -2.06 3.35
N ILE A 44 12.66 -0.78 3.68
CA ILE A 44 11.33 -0.24 4.02
C ILE A 44 10.38 -0.22 2.83
N PHE A 45 10.87 0.15 1.64
CA PHE A 45 10.09 0.05 0.41
C PHE A 45 9.57 -1.37 0.20
N LEU A 46 10.46 -2.38 0.27
CA LEU A 46 10.08 -3.77 0.11
C LEU A 46 9.12 -4.22 1.21
N LEU A 47 9.42 -3.91 2.47
CA LEU A 47 8.55 -4.29 3.58
C LEU A 47 7.14 -3.71 3.42
N CYS A 48 7.01 -2.42 3.10
CA CYS A 48 5.71 -1.80 2.87
C CYS A 48 5.00 -2.36 1.64
N LEU A 49 5.73 -2.69 0.57
CA LEU A 49 5.18 -3.39 -0.59
C LEU A 49 4.55 -4.72 -0.17
N LEU A 50 5.26 -5.53 0.59
CA LEU A 50 4.78 -6.86 0.98
C LEU A 50 3.64 -6.79 1.99
N ALA A 51 3.73 -5.85 2.94
CA ALA A 51 2.71 -5.64 3.96
C ALA A 51 1.38 -5.13 3.40
N ASN A 52 1.40 -4.35 2.31
CA ASN A 52 0.16 -3.88 1.66
C ASN A 52 -0.27 -4.84 0.53
N ALA A 53 0.63 -5.65 -0.02
CA ALA A 53 0.30 -6.65 -1.05
C ALA A 53 -0.33 -7.93 -0.49
N THR A 54 -0.13 -8.21 0.80
CA THR A 54 -0.58 -9.45 1.44
C THR A 54 -1.40 -9.12 2.67
N ILE A 55 -2.56 -9.77 2.83
CA ILE A 55 -3.36 -9.74 4.07
C ILE A 55 -2.59 -10.43 5.23
N VAL A 56 -1.49 -11.10 4.92
CA VAL A 56 -0.82 -12.09 5.78
C VAL A 56 0.13 -11.45 6.78
N LEU A 57 0.67 -10.25 6.55
CA LEU A 57 1.53 -9.59 7.53
C LEU A 57 0.68 -8.91 8.61
N PRO A 58 0.56 -9.49 9.82
CA PRO A 58 -0.20 -8.88 10.92
C PRO A 58 0.59 -7.74 11.58
N THR A 59 1.80 -7.45 11.08
CA THR A 59 2.65 -6.38 11.57
C THR A 59 2.18 -5.07 10.92
N PRO A 60 1.69 -4.10 11.70
CA PRO A 60 1.28 -2.83 11.15
C PRO A 60 2.51 -2.12 10.58
N ALA A 61 2.65 -2.07 9.25
CA ALA A 61 3.83 -1.51 8.57
C ALA A 61 4.14 -0.06 9.00
N PHE A 62 3.13 0.68 9.45
CA PHE A 62 3.31 2.02 10.00
C PHE A 62 4.16 2.05 11.27
N LEU A 63 4.13 1.01 12.12
CA LEU A 63 4.97 0.95 13.33
C LEU A 63 6.45 0.88 12.97
N ILE A 64 6.79 0.14 11.91
CA ILE A 64 8.15 0.02 11.42
C ILE A 64 8.61 1.35 10.80
N VAL A 65 7.75 2.00 10.02
CA VAL A 65 8.03 3.34 9.47
C VAL A 65 8.22 4.37 10.59
N MET A 66 7.43 4.28 11.66
CA MET A 66 7.59 5.14 12.84
C MET A 66 8.92 4.86 13.55
N ALA A 67 9.26 3.60 13.82
CA ALA A 67 10.52 3.23 14.45
C ALA A 67 11.74 3.68 13.61
N MET A 68 11.67 3.55 12.28
CA MET A 68 12.76 3.95 11.39
C MET A 68 12.82 5.47 11.16
N GLY A 69 11.75 6.21 11.45
CA GLY A 69 11.73 7.68 11.39
C GLY A 69 12.72 8.34 12.36
N ALA A 70 13.09 7.63 13.43
CA ALA A 70 14.16 8.01 14.35
C ALA A 70 15.56 8.00 13.71
N HIS A 71 15.80 7.13 12.74
CA HIS A 71 17.14 6.82 12.21
C HIS A 71 17.35 7.29 10.77
N LEU A 72 16.26 7.48 10.01
CA LEU A 72 16.29 7.85 8.59
C LEU A 72 15.62 9.20 8.36
N SER A 73 15.94 9.85 7.23
CA SER A 73 15.29 11.12 6.86
C SER A 73 13.78 10.89 6.67
N PRO A 74 12.90 11.65 7.34
CA PRO A 74 11.45 11.43 7.25
C PRO A 74 10.91 11.56 5.82
N LEU A 75 11.47 12.47 5.01
CA LEU A 75 11.08 12.65 3.62
C LEU A 75 11.42 11.42 2.77
N GLY A 76 12.67 10.94 2.84
CA GLY A 76 13.09 9.75 2.10
C GLY A 76 12.35 8.49 2.56
N LEU A 77 12.07 8.41 3.86
CA LEU A 77 11.32 7.30 4.45
C LEU A 77 9.86 7.30 3.98
N GLY A 78 9.21 8.46 3.97
CA GLY A 78 7.86 8.63 3.44
C GLY A 78 7.75 8.29 1.96
N LEU A 79 8.75 8.68 1.14
CA LEU A 79 8.81 8.33 -0.28
C LEU A 79 8.99 6.81 -0.49
N ALA A 80 9.92 6.19 0.23
CA ALA A 80 10.17 4.75 0.12
C ALA A 80 8.97 3.92 0.60
N ALA A 81 8.48 4.18 1.81
CA ALA A 81 7.35 3.48 2.39
C ALA A 81 6.05 3.73 1.60
N GLY A 82 5.80 4.99 1.22
CA GLY A 82 4.62 5.38 0.44
C GLY A 82 4.59 4.73 -0.94
N SER A 83 5.74 4.64 -1.62
CA SER A 83 5.85 3.97 -2.92
C SER A 83 5.65 2.46 -2.80
N GLY A 84 6.27 1.82 -1.81
CA GLY A 84 6.07 0.39 -1.53
C GLY A 84 4.61 0.10 -1.25
N ALA A 85 4.00 0.85 -0.32
CA ALA A 85 2.60 0.70 0.02
C ALA A 85 1.68 0.90 -1.20
N ALA A 86 1.84 1.97 -1.98
CA ALA A 86 1.00 2.24 -3.14
C ALA A 86 1.05 1.13 -4.20
N LEU A 87 2.24 0.53 -4.41
CA LEU A 87 2.38 -0.62 -5.29
C LEU A 87 1.78 -1.90 -4.70
N GLY A 88 1.85 -2.08 -3.38
CA GLY A 88 1.26 -3.24 -2.71
C GLY A 88 -0.26 -3.27 -2.85
N GLU A 89 -0.89 -2.09 -2.78
CA GLU A 89 -2.34 -1.91 -2.95
C GLU A 89 -2.86 -2.27 -4.35
N LEU A 90 -1.97 -2.41 -5.34
CA LEU A 90 -2.36 -2.95 -6.64
C LEU A 90 -2.91 -4.37 -6.52
N SER A 91 -2.52 -5.13 -5.51
CA SER A 91 -3.09 -6.46 -5.24
C SER A 91 -4.60 -6.40 -5.02
N GLY A 92 -5.06 -5.53 -4.10
CA GLY A 92 -6.49 -5.30 -3.83
C GLY A 92 -7.22 -4.70 -5.03
N TYR A 93 -6.61 -3.72 -5.70
CA TYR A 93 -7.16 -3.19 -6.95
C TYR A 93 -7.35 -4.28 -8.01
N LEU A 94 -6.37 -5.16 -8.21
CA LEU A 94 -6.46 -6.24 -9.19
C LEU A 94 -7.49 -7.30 -8.81
N ALA A 95 -7.63 -7.61 -7.51
CA ALA A 95 -8.68 -8.51 -7.01
C ALA A 95 -10.08 -7.96 -7.28
N GLY A 96 -10.28 -6.64 -7.11
CA GLY A 96 -11.51 -5.96 -7.51
C GLY A 96 -11.71 -5.96 -9.02
N TYR A 97 -10.64 -5.68 -9.77
CA TYR A 97 -10.68 -5.64 -11.24
C TYR A 97 -10.97 -7.02 -11.85
N SER A 98 -10.50 -8.10 -11.27
CA SER A 98 -10.77 -9.47 -11.75
C SER A 98 -12.18 -9.97 -11.39
N GLY A 99 -12.91 -9.24 -10.54
CA GLY A 99 -14.21 -9.68 -10.01
C GLY A 99 -14.09 -10.81 -8.98
N GLN A 100 -12.88 -11.13 -8.52
CA GLN A 100 -12.62 -12.19 -7.55
C GLN A 100 -12.76 -11.71 -6.09
N ALA A 101 -12.76 -10.40 -5.86
CA ALA A 101 -12.94 -9.85 -4.53
C ALA A 101 -14.40 -9.90 -4.07
N ILE A 102 -14.62 -10.49 -2.89
CA ILE A 102 -15.92 -10.45 -2.21
C ILE A 102 -16.01 -9.10 -1.48
N ILE A 103 -16.80 -8.18 -2.03
CA ILE A 103 -17.11 -6.91 -1.35
C ILE A 103 -18.25 -7.17 -0.37
N PRO A 104 -18.08 -6.93 0.95
CA PRO A 104 -19.15 -7.10 1.93
C PRO A 104 -20.32 -6.19 1.60
N ASP A 105 -21.53 -6.73 1.55
CA ASP A 105 -22.75 -5.92 1.36
C ASP A 105 -23.18 -5.26 2.68
N ASN A 106 -22.44 -4.21 3.05
CA ASN A 106 -22.69 -3.42 4.25
C ASN A 106 -22.82 -1.92 3.90
N PRO A 107 -23.37 -1.09 4.82
CA PRO A 107 -23.58 0.34 4.56
C PRO A 107 -22.30 1.09 4.19
N THR A 108 -21.15 0.66 4.75
CA THR A 108 -19.84 1.27 4.49
C THR A 108 -19.39 1.03 3.06
N SER A 109 -19.45 -0.21 2.57
CA SER A 109 -19.11 -0.57 1.18
C SER A 109 -20.00 0.14 0.17
N ARG A 110 -21.32 0.25 0.45
CA ARG A 110 -22.26 0.98 -0.42
C ARG A 110 -21.94 2.47 -0.48
N ARG A 111 -21.67 3.11 0.67
CA ARG A 111 -21.26 4.53 0.73
C ARG A 111 -19.95 4.77 0.00
N LEU A 112 -18.97 3.88 0.20
CA LEU A 112 -17.67 3.94 -0.45
C LEU A 112 -17.80 3.84 -1.97
N THR A 113 -18.65 2.93 -2.45
CA THR A 113 -18.95 2.78 -3.89
C THR A 113 -19.57 4.07 -4.43
N GLY A 114 -20.57 4.63 -3.73
CA GLY A 114 -21.16 5.90 -4.11
C GLY A 114 -20.17 7.07 -4.11
N TRP A 115 -19.26 7.16 -3.14
CA TRP A 115 -18.18 8.16 -3.18
C TRP A 115 -17.23 7.96 -4.34
N MET A 116 -16.89 6.70 -4.65
CA MET A 116 -16.01 6.37 -5.76
C MET A 116 -16.64 6.71 -7.12
N GLU A 117 -17.94 6.53 -7.28
CA GLU A 117 -18.68 6.91 -8.49
C GLU A 117 -18.74 8.44 -8.67
N ASN A 118 -18.91 9.19 -7.57
CA ASN A 118 -19.07 10.64 -7.63
C ASN A 118 -17.74 11.42 -7.63
N TYR A 119 -16.74 10.96 -6.90
CA TYR A 119 -15.48 11.68 -6.66
C TYR A 119 -14.22 10.91 -7.11
N GLY A 120 -14.34 9.60 -7.35
CA GLY A 120 -13.30 8.76 -7.95
C GLY A 120 -11.92 8.92 -7.31
N GLY A 121 -10.99 9.49 -8.08
CA GLY A 121 -9.60 9.67 -7.66
C GLY A 121 -9.43 10.45 -6.35
N LEU A 122 -10.29 11.43 -6.08
CA LEU A 122 -10.22 12.19 -4.82
C LEU A 122 -10.55 11.30 -3.62
N THR A 123 -11.51 10.38 -3.75
CA THR A 123 -11.81 9.38 -2.72
C THR A 123 -10.60 8.51 -2.44
N ILE A 124 -9.90 8.05 -3.48
CA ILE A 124 -8.66 7.26 -3.32
C ILE A 124 -7.58 8.06 -2.59
N PHE A 125 -7.35 9.31 -2.98
CA PHE A 125 -6.35 10.15 -2.33
C PHE A 125 -6.63 10.36 -0.84
N LEU A 126 -7.87 10.73 -0.50
CA LEU A 126 -8.26 10.99 0.88
C LEU A 126 -8.19 9.73 1.75
N LEU A 127 -8.65 8.59 1.21
CA LEU A 127 -8.52 7.32 1.92
C LEU A 127 -7.05 6.89 2.04
N ALA A 128 -6.18 7.19 1.07
CA ALA A 128 -4.76 6.82 1.13
C ALA A 128 -4.01 7.66 2.17
N ALA A 129 -4.34 8.95 2.26
CA ALA A 129 -3.68 9.92 3.14
C ALA A 129 -4.03 9.73 4.62
N LEU A 130 -5.25 9.28 4.92
CA LEU A 130 -5.70 9.12 6.29
C LEU A 130 -5.40 7.71 6.82
N PRO A 131 -5.00 7.56 8.10
CA PRO A 131 -4.93 6.25 8.73
C PRO A 131 -6.35 5.71 8.94
N ASN A 132 -6.84 4.92 7.99
CA ASN A 132 -8.14 4.27 8.06
C ASN A 132 -8.04 2.79 7.63
N PRO A 133 -8.90 1.91 8.19
CA PRO A 133 -8.98 0.51 7.81
C PRO A 133 -9.84 0.27 6.55
N ILE A 134 -10.35 1.34 5.92
CA ILE A 134 -11.31 1.27 4.80
C ILE A 134 -10.57 1.34 3.45
N PHE A 135 -9.30 1.76 3.44
CA PHE A 135 -8.54 1.94 2.20
C PHE A 135 -8.50 0.67 1.34
N ASP A 136 -8.33 -0.51 1.96
CA ASP A 136 -8.27 -1.79 1.27
C ASP A 136 -9.56 -2.05 0.47
N LEU A 137 -10.74 -1.72 1.05
CA LEU A 137 -12.02 -1.75 0.35
C LEU A 137 -12.08 -0.72 -0.78
N GLY A 138 -11.42 0.44 -0.60
CA GLY A 138 -11.33 1.50 -1.61
C GLY A 138 -10.53 1.07 -2.83
N GLY A 139 -9.40 0.39 -2.62
CA GLY A 139 -8.61 -0.21 -3.70
C GLY A 139 -9.41 -1.24 -4.49
N VAL A 140 -10.07 -2.17 -3.79
CA VAL A 140 -10.95 -3.17 -4.41
C VAL A 140 -12.09 -2.50 -5.18
N ALA A 141 -12.78 -1.50 -4.60
CA ALA A 141 -13.87 -0.78 -5.25
C ALA A 141 -13.41 -0.05 -6.52
N ALA A 142 -12.25 0.62 -6.49
CA ALA A 142 -11.69 1.26 -7.69
C ALA A 142 -11.35 0.24 -8.79
N GLY A 143 -10.88 -0.95 -8.41
CA GLY A 143 -10.69 -2.08 -9.32
C GLY A 143 -11.99 -2.56 -9.95
N ALA A 144 -13.02 -2.79 -9.11
CA ALA A 144 -14.34 -3.24 -9.54
C ALA A 144 -15.02 -2.25 -10.51
N LEU A 145 -14.86 -0.95 -10.26
CA LEU A 145 -15.33 0.14 -11.13
C LEU A 145 -14.42 0.39 -12.35
N LYS A 146 -13.40 -0.45 -12.57
CA LYS A 146 -12.50 -0.39 -13.73
C LYS A 146 -11.78 0.95 -13.89
N MET A 147 -11.50 1.66 -12.78
CA MET A 147 -10.72 2.90 -12.81
C MET A 147 -9.34 2.63 -13.44
N PRO A 148 -8.84 3.38 -14.43
CA PRO A 148 -7.53 3.12 -15.03
C PRO A 148 -6.39 3.05 -13.98
N ILE A 149 -5.53 2.03 -14.06
CA ILE A 149 -4.43 1.78 -13.08
C ILE A 149 -3.58 3.02 -12.83
N TRP A 150 -3.22 3.75 -13.88
CA TRP A 150 -2.40 4.96 -13.74
C TRP A 150 -3.13 6.06 -12.98
N LYS A 151 -4.46 6.18 -13.10
CA LYS A 151 -5.26 7.14 -12.32
C LYS A 151 -5.30 6.71 -10.86
N PHE A 152 -5.54 5.43 -10.61
CA PHE A 152 -5.49 4.89 -9.25
C PHE A 152 -4.15 5.19 -8.58
N LEU A 153 -3.02 4.87 -9.23
CA LEU A 153 -1.69 5.14 -8.70
C LEU A 153 -1.40 6.64 -8.55
N ALA A 154 -1.79 7.49 -9.50
CA ALA A 154 -1.57 8.92 -9.44
C ALA A 154 -2.25 9.58 -8.23
N TRP A 155 -3.39 9.04 -7.77
CA TRP A 155 -4.09 9.53 -6.58
C TRP A 155 -3.69 8.79 -5.30
N CYS A 156 -3.44 7.47 -5.38
CA CYS A 156 -3.04 6.64 -4.23
C CYS A 156 -1.65 7.00 -3.73
N TRP A 157 -0.67 7.11 -4.63
CA TRP A 157 0.73 7.35 -4.30
C TRP A 157 0.97 8.60 -3.45
N PRO A 158 0.51 9.81 -3.83
CA PRO A 158 0.74 11.00 -3.00
C PRO A 158 0.06 10.89 -1.64
N GLY A 159 -1.12 10.27 -1.56
CA GLY A 159 -1.78 10.01 -0.27
C GLY A 159 -0.95 9.09 0.63
N LYS A 160 -0.46 7.97 0.10
CA LYS A 160 0.41 7.04 0.85
C LYS A 160 1.73 7.69 1.27
N VAL A 161 2.35 8.51 0.41
CA VAL A 161 3.58 9.26 0.77
C VAL A 161 3.31 10.25 1.89
N ILE A 162 2.20 11.01 1.85
CA ILE A 162 1.82 11.92 2.92
C ILE A 162 1.60 11.17 4.23
N ARG A 163 0.82 10.07 4.19
CA ARG A 163 0.55 9.24 5.37
C ARG A 163 1.84 8.69 5.98
N MET A 164 2.69 8.08 5.16
CA MET A 164 3.94 7.47 5.64
C MET A 164 4.96 8.52 6.07
N GLY A 165 5.02 9.67 5.40
CA GLY A 165 5.83 10.80 5.81
C GLY A 165 5.40 11.36 7.17
N PHE A 166 4.09 11.49 7.41
CA PHE A 166 3.57 11.89 8.72
C PHE A 166 3.94 10.89 9.81
N VAL A 167 3.77 9.59 9.55
CA VAL A 167 4.17 8.52 10.48
C VAL A 167 5.69 8.55 10.76
N ALA A 168 6.51 8.78 9.73
CA ALA A 168 7.95 8.93 9.87
C ALA A 168 8.32 10.16 10.72
N LEU A 169 7.63 11.28 10.53
CA LEU A 169 7.82 12.50 11.33
C LEU A 169 7.44 12.28 12.80
N LEU A 170 6.34 11.56 13.07
CA LEU A 170 5.98 11.19 14.44
C LEU A 170 7.07 10.34 15.10
N GLY A 171 7.62 9.38 14.36
CA GLY A 171 8.76 8.57 14.77
C GLY A 171 10.02 9.38 15.10
N ASN A 172 10.34 10.35 14.24
CA ASN A 172 11.46 11.26 14.43
C ASN A 172 11.26 12.17 15.65
N GLY A 173 10.03 12.67 15.85
CA GLY A 173 9.65 13.55 16.96
C GLY A 173 9.63 12.84 18.31
N LEU A 174 9.28 11.54 18.36
CA LEU A 174 9.29 10.73 19.58
C LEU A 174 10.66 10.70 20.27
N LEU A 175 11.77 10.76 19.52
CA LEU A 175 13.12 10.85 20.09
C LEU A 175 13.50 12.25 20.60
N ASN A 176 12.84 13.30 20.11
CA ASN A 176 13.09 14.68 20.51
C ASN A 176 12.16 15.16 21.63
N LEU A 177 11.39 14.26 22.25
CA LEU A 177 10.62 14.59 23.45
C LEU A 177 11.59 15.02 24.56
N PRO A 178 11.41 16.22 25.16
CA PRO A 178 12.30 16.69 26.19
C PRO A 178 12.20 15.77 27.42
N ASN A 179 13.36 15.44 27.99
CA ASN A 179 13.62 14.42 29.04
C ASN A 179 12.83 14.50 30.37
N TRP A 180 11.72 15.22 30.43
CA TRP A 180 10.92 15.44 31.66
C TRP A 180 9.83 14.38 31.87
N LEU A 181 9.77 13.35 31.01
CA LEU A 181 8.80 12.25 31.05
C LEU A 181 9.43 10.86 31.30
N ASN A 182 10.73 10.80 31.62
CA ASN A 182 11.45 9.58 32.06
C ASN A 182 11.85 9.69 33.53
#